data_AF-A0A2N2IPA3-F1
#
_entry.id   AF-A0A2N2IPA3-F1
#
_cell.length_a   1.000
_cell.length_b   1.000
_cell.length_c   1.000
_cell.angle_alpha   90.00
_cell.angle_beta   90.00
_cell.angle_gamma   90.00
#
_symmetry.space_group_name_H-M   'P 1'
#
loop_
_entity.id
_entity.type
_entity.pdbx_description
1 polymer ?
#
loop_
_entity_poly.entity_id
_entity_poly.type
_entity_poly.pdbx_seq_one_letter_code
_entity_poly.pdbx_strand_id
1 'polypeptide(L)'
;CIGCGLCVSKCPIDCIAMVPRDRRVHVLCNSHDPALVTRAACKVGCIACNLCTKKDPAFVVAANVATFTGTTCDPEFCFACPNDVIVHTDRYEVLAFIESEAARIDYEAEKNEFKEKEKAARAASRPAREPKIAGEQP
;
A
#
# COMPACT_ATOMS: atom_id res chain seq x y z
N CYS A 1 -2.17 -23.64 7.48
CA CYS A 1 -3.52 -23.32 6.95
C CYS A 1 -3.90 -24.38 5.93
N ILE A 2 -5.08 -25.00 6.02
CA ILE A 2 -5.62 -25.90 4.98
C ILE A 2 -6.80 -25.28 4.22
N GLY A 3 -7.11 -24.02 4.49
CA GLY A 3 -8.22 -23.31 3.87
C GLY A 3 -9.62 -23.69 4.37
N CYS A 4 -9.74 -24.27 5.57
CA CYS A 4 -11.04 -24.75 6.08
C CYS A 4 -11.99 -23.65 6.58
N GLY A 5 -11.54 -22.39 6.71
CA GLY A 5 -12.38 -21.26 7.12
C GLY A 5 -12.79 -21.22 8.60
N LEU A 6 -12.46 -22.25 9.41
CA LEU A 6 -12.86 -22.30 10.82
C LEU A 6 -12.32 -21.15 11.67
N CYS A 7 -11.14 -20.63 11.34
CA CYS A 7 -10.57 -19.47 12.03
C CYS A 7 -11.36 -18.19 11.74
N VAL A 8 -11.83 -18.01 10.50
CA VAL A 8 -12.65 -16.86 10.09
C VAL A 8 -13.98 -16.88 10.85
N SER A 9 -14.70 -18.01 10.83
CA SER A 9 -16.01 -18.12 11.48
C SER A 9 -15.97 -17.95 13.01
N LYS A 10 -14.82 -18.26 13.63
CA LYS A 10 -14.66 -18.18 15.10
C LYS A 10 -14.14 -16.83 15.57
N CYS A 11 -13.69 -15.95 14.68
CA CYS A 11 -13.10 -14.68 15.08
C CYS A 11 -14.21 -13.72 15.58
N PRO A 12 -14.20 -13.33 16.87
CA PRO A 12 -15.26 -12.46 17.41
C PRO A 12 -15.13 -10.99 16.95
N ILE A 13 -13.98 -10.62 16.40
CA ILE A 13 -13.65 -9.26 15.96
C ILE A 13 -13.45 -9.16 14.44
N ASP A 14 -13.77 -10.23 13.70
CA ASP A 14 -13.69 -10.31 12.24
C ASP A 14 -12.33 -9.88 11.64
N CYS A 15 -11.24 -10.17 12.36
CA CYS A 15 -9.89 -9.73 11.94
C CYS A 15 -9.23 -10.66 10.90
N ILE A 16 -9.86 -11.79 10.56
CA ILE A 16 -9.30 -12.82 9.67
C ILE A 16 -10.18 -12.92 8.43
N ALA A 17 -9.58 -12.80 7.24
CA ALA A 17 -10.26 -13.01 5.97
C ALA A 17 -9.55 -14.10 5.15
N MET A 18 -10.33 -14.83 4.34
CA MET A 18 -9.77 -15.70 3.31
C MET A 18 -9.35 -14.87 2.09
N VAL A 19 -8.22 -15.23 1.50
CA VAL A 19 -7.75 -14.66 0.23
C VAL A 19 -7.64 -15.78 -0.82
N PRO A 20 -7.86 -15.48 -2.12
CA PRO A 20 -7.60 -16.42 -3.19
C PRO A 20 -6.16 -16.93 -3.16
N ARG A 21 -5.96 -18.21 -3.48
CA ARG A 21 -4.65 -18.86 -3.41
C ARG A 21 -3.64 -18.30 -4.42
N ASP A 22 -4.13 -17.83 -5.56
CA ASP A 22 -3.36 -17.27 -6.66
C ASP A 22 -3.05 -15.77 -6.49
N ARG A 23 -3.62 -15.13 -5.47
CA ARG A 23 -3.40 -13.71 -5.19
C ARG A 23 -1.93 -13.47 -4.79
N ARG A 24 -1.28 -12.56 -5.52
CA ARG A 24 0.11 -12.14 -5.32
C ARG A 24 0.24 -10.88 -4.48
N VAL A 25 -0.83 -10.09 -4.38
CA VAL A 25 -0.85 -8.82 -3.63
C VAL A 25 -1.61 -8.99 -2.33
N HIS A 26 -0.97 -8.70 -1.20
CA HIS A 26 -1.58 -8.76 0.11
C HIS A 26 -1.54 -7.41 0.82
N VAL A 27 -2.69 -6.94 1.29
CA VAL A 27 -2.76 -5.85 2.25
C VAL A 27 -2.78 -6.47 3.65
N LEU A 28 -1.76 -6.18 4.46
CA LEU A 28 -1.56 -6.82 5.76
C LEU A 28 -2.34 -6.16 6.90
N CYS A 29 -2.94 -4.99 6.65
CA CYS A 29 -3.80 -4.32 7.62
C CYS A 29 -5.27 -4.69 7.39
N ASN A 30 -5.97 -4.97 8.48
CA ASN A 30 -7.42 -5.23 8.49
C ASN A 30 -8.14 -4.36 9.55
N SER A 31 -7.55 -3.22 9.94
CA SER A 31 -8.19 -2.30 10.89
C SER A 31 -9.17 -1.40 10.15
N HIS A 32 -10.44 -1.41 10.58
CA HIS A 32 -11.47 -0.50 10.06
C HIS A 32 -11.56 0.81 10.86
N ASP A 33 -10.69 0.98 11.86
CA ASP A 33 -10.63 2.19 12.67
C ASP A 33 -10.06 3.37 11.88
N PRO A 34 -10.47 4.60 12.19
CA PRO A 34 -9.90 5.80 11.59
C PRO A 34 -8.37 5.84 11.74
N ALA A 35 -7.70 6.46 10.77
CA ALA A 35 -6.23 6.50 10.69
C ALA A 35 -5.55 6.98 11.99
N LEU A 36 -6.14 7.93 12.71
CA LEU A 36 -5.61 8.42 13.99
C LEU A 36 -5.56 7.31 15.05
N VAL A 37 -6.62 6.53 15.16
CA VAL A 37 -6.73 5.41 16.12
C VAL A 37 -5.82 4.27 15.68
N THR A 38 -5.87 3.90 14.41
CA THR A 38 -5.03 2.83 13.84
C THR A 38 -3.54 3.13 14.04
N ARG A 39 -3.07 4.37 13.83
CA ARG A 39 -1.65 4.73 14.03
C ARG A 39 -1.23 4.80 15.48
N ALA A 40 -2.15 5.08 16.40
CA ALA A 40 -1.86 5.04 17.83
C ALA A 40 -1.57 3.60 18.29
N ALA A 41 -2.26 2.61 17.71
CA ALA A 41 -2.07 1.19 18.02
C ALA A 41 -0.99 0.51 17.16
N CYS A 42 -0.87 0.87 15.88
CA CYS A 42 -0.02 0.21 14.90
C CYS A 42 0.73 1.23 14.01
N LYS A 43 2.05 1.29 14.16
CA LYS A 43 2.92 2.22 13.40
C LYS A 43 2.88 1.98 11.89
N VAL A 44 2.64 0.74 11.48
CA VAL A 44 2.55 0.29 10.07
C VAL A 44 1.11 0.05 9.62
N GLY A 45 0.12 0.66 10.29
CA GLY A 45 -1.28 0.49 9.93
C GLY A 45 -1.66 1.21 8.63
N CYS A 46 -2.69 0.73 7.93
CA CYS A 46 -3.26 1.47 6.81
C CYS A 46 -3.87 2.80 7.31
N ILE A 47 -3.77 3.83 6.49
CA ILE A 47 -4.26 5.18 6.79
C ILE A 47 -5.26 5.70 5.75
N ALA A 48 -5.79 4.81 4.91
CA ALA A 48 -6.77 5.14 3.87
C ALA A 48 -6.38 6.32 2.95
N CYS A 49 -5.07 6.49 2.65
CA CYS A 49 -4.57 7.67 1.93
C CYS A 49 -4.85 7.70 0.41
N ASN A 50 -5.40 6.63 -0.18
CA ASN A 50 -5.70 6.52 -1.61
C ASN A 50 -4.48 6.70 -2.56
N LEU A 51 -3.26 6.42 -2.10
CA LEU A 51 -2.09 6.43 -2.98
C LEU A 51 -2.00 5.19 -3.88
N CYS A 52 -2.34 4.01 -3.34
CA CYS A 52 -2.35 2.76 -4.09
C CYS A 52 -3.41 2.75 -5.20
N THR A 53 -4.58 3.36 -4.98
CA THR A 53 -5.67 3.45 -5.97
C THR A 53 -5.27 4.28 -7.20
N LYS A 54 -4.27 5.16 -7.07
CA LYS A 54 -3.71 5.94 -8.18
C LYS A 54 -2.70 5.15 -9.01
N LYS A 55 -2.20 4.03 -8.48
CA LYS A 55 -1.25 3.15 -9.16
C LYS A 55 -1.98 2.04 -9.90
N ASP A 56 -2.94 1.42 -9.26
CA ASP A 56 -3.75 0.37 -9.85
C ASP A 56 -5.22 0.48 -9.42
N PRO A 57 -6.17 0.44 -10.36
CA PRO A 57 -7.60 0.51 -10.05
C PRO A 57 -8.14 -0.70 -9.26
N ALA A 58 -7.41 -1.81 -9.20
CA ALA A 58 -7.79 -2.97 -8.39
C ALA A 58 -7.58 -2.75 -6.88
N PHE A 59 -6.89 -1.67 -6.48
CA PHE A 59 -6.93 -1.22 -5.09
C PHE A 59 -8.21 -0.43 -4.83
N VAL A 60 -8.93 -0.81 -3.78
CA VAL A 60 -10.13 -0.13 -3.29
C VAL A 60 -9.92 0.23 -1.83
N VAL A 61 -10.12 1.50 -1.49
CA VAL A 61 -10.09 1.95 -0.09
C VAL A 61 -11.52 2.18 0.38
N ALA A 62 -11.94 1.41 1.37
CA ALA A 62 -13.27 1.49 1.99
C ALA A 62 -13.15 1.18 3.48
N ALA A 63 -14.07 1.74 4.29
CA ALA A 63 -14.07 1.52 5.75
C ALA A 63 -12.69 1.73 6.41
N ASN A 64 -11.99 2.81 6.03
CA ASN A 64 -10.66 3.19 6.53
C ASN A 64 -9.49 2.22 6.23
N VAL A 65 -9.69 1.20 5.39
CA VAL A 65 -8.65 0.24 5.02
C VAL A 65 -8.56 0.08 3.49
N ALA A 66 -7.37 -0.23 3.00
CA ALA A 66 -7.17 -0.61 1.61
C ALA A 66 -7.44 -2.12 1.43
N THR A 67 -8.07 -2.48 0.33
CA THR A 67 -8.29 -3.85 -0.11
C THR A 67 -7.83 -3.99 -1.55
N PHE A 68 -7.45 -5.20 -1.95
CA PHE A 68 -7.06 -5.49 -3.33
C PHE A 68 -7.99 -6.56 -3.88
N THR A 69 -8.66 -6.24 -4.99
CA THR A 69 -9.66 -7.12 -5.60
C THR A 69 -9.10 -7.98 -6.73
N GLY A 70 -7.91 -7.65 -7.24
CA GLY A 70 -7.25 -8.40 -8.32
C GLY A 70 -6.50 -9.65 -7.84
N THR A 71 -5.81 -10.26 -8.81
CA THR A 71 -4.87 -11.37 -8.56
C THR A 71 -3.44 -10.85 -8.42
N THR A 72 -3.01 -9.95 -9.32
CA THR A 72 -1.65 -9.38 -9.33
C THR A 72 -1.68 -7.95 -9.88
N CYS A 73 -0.62 -7.18 -9.66
CA CYS A 73 -0.38 -5.86 -10.26
C CYS A 73 1.12 -5.72 -10.60
N ASP A 74 1.56 -4.57 -11.08
CA ASP A 74 3.00 -4.30 -11.13
C ASP A 74 3.57 -4.38 -9.69
N PRO A 75 4.61 -5.22 -9.43
CA PRO A 75 5.16 -5.35 -8.10
C PRO A 75 5.70 -4.04 -7.51
N GLU A 76 6.17 -3.10 -8.34
CA GLU A 76 6.66 -1.80 -7.87
C GLU A 76 5.54 -0.93 -7.28
N PHE A 77 4.27 -1.16 -7.66
CA PHE A 77 3.15 -0.37 -7.14
C PHE A 77 2.94 -0.55 -5.63
N CYS A 78 3.36 -1.68 -5.06
CA CYS A 78 3.28 -1.93 -3.63
C CYS A 78 4.15 -0.96 -2.81
N PHE A 79 5.26 -0.46 -3.37
CA PHE A 79 6.12 0.55 -2.73
C PHE A 79 5.48 1.94 -2.62
N ALA A 80 4.37 2.18 -3.33
CA ALA A 80 3.62 3.42 -3.19
C ALA A 80 2.95 3.56 -1.80
N CYS A 81 2.83 2.46 -1.04
CA CYS A 81 2.31 2.52 0.31
C CYS A 81 3.34 3.16 1.26
N PRO A 82 3.05 4.32 1.88
CA PRO A 82 4.01 4.96 2.77
C PRO A 82 4.29 4.14 4.03
N ASN A 83 3.30 3.35 4.48
CA ASN A 83 3.35 2.58 5.72
C ASN A 83 3.68 1.08 5.50
N ASP A 84 4.04 0.68 4.26
CA ASP A 84 4.53 -0.68 3.97
C ASP A 84 3.54 -1.80 4.31
N VAL A 85 2.26 -1.50 4.10
CA VAL A 85 1.14 -2.42 4.39
C VAL A 85 0.89 -3.39 3.24
N ILE A 86 1.32 -3.04 2.04
CA ILE A 86 1.03 -3.78 0.81
C ILE A 86 2.28 -4.56 0.42
N VAL A 87 2.15 -5.88 0.27
CA VAL A 87 3.24 -6.79 -0.09
C VAL A 87 2.91 -7.47 -1.41
N HIS A 88 3.90 -7.57 -2.29
CA HIS A 88 3.83 -8.37 -3.51
C HIS A 88 4.66 -9.65 -3.33
N THR A 89 4.05 -10.83 -3.45
CA THR A 89 4.73 -12.12 -3.21
C THR A 89 5.81 -12.43 -4.23
N ASP A 90 5.75 -11.85 -5.43
CA ASP A 90 6.82 -12.02 -6.43
C ASP A 90 8.11 -11.25 -6.07
N ARG A 91 8.06 -10.33 -5.10
CA ARG A 91 9.24 -9.65 -4.54
C ARG A 91 9.62 -10.29 -3.21
N TYR A 92 8.65 -10.40 -2.31
CA TYR A 92 8.86 -10.90 -0.96
C TYR A 92 7.72 -11.82 -0.55
N GLU A 93 8.05 -13.06 -0.20
CA GLU A 93 7.13 -13.93 0.53
C GLU A 93 6.68 -13.25 1.83
N VAL A 94 5.39 -13.36 2.16
CA VAL A 94 4.78 -12.58 3.27
C VAL A 94 5.49 -12.83 4.60
N LEU A 95 5.86 -14.07 4.90
CA LEU A 95 6.59 -14.40 6.11
C LEU A 95 8.01 -13.83 6.11
N ALA A 96 8.72 -13.92 4.98
CA ALA A 96 10.05 -13.34 4.84
C ALA A 96 10.00 -11.82 5.04
N PHE A 97 9.00 -11.14 4.47
CA PHE A 97 8.81 -9.70 4.67
C PHE A 97 8.58 -9.31 6.14
N ILE A 98 7.89 -10.15 6.92
CA ILE A 98 7.58 -9.87 8.32
C ILE A 98 8.77 -10.19 9.23
N GLU A 99 9.46 -11.31 8.99
CA GLU A 99 10.41 -11.90 9.95
C GLU A 99 11.88 -11.68 9.57
N SER A 100 12.19 -11.48 8.29
CA SER A 100 13.57 -11.35 7.82
C SER A 100 14.04 -9.90 7.80
N GLU A 101 15.07 -9.61 8.58
CA GLU A 101 15.77 -8.32 8.54
C GLU A 101 16.39 -8.05 7.16
N ALA A 102 16.98 -9.06 6.52
CA ALA A 102 17.56 -8.94 5.19
C ALA A 102 16.50 -8.53 4.15
N ALA A 103 15.31 -9.14 4.20
CA ALA A 103 14.21 -8.77 3.31
C ALA A 103 13.72 -7.33 3.54
N ARG A 104 13.76 -6.85 4.80
CA ARG A 104 13.38 -5.46 5.13
C ARG A 104 14.39 -4.44 4.62
N ILE A 105 15.69 -4.74 4.76
CA ILE A 105 16.76 -3.88 4.24
C ILE A 105 16.66 -3.77 2.72
N ASP A 106 16.50 -4.90 2.05
CA ASP A 106 16.34 -4.96 0.59
C ASP A 106 15.08 -4.20 0.12
N TYR A 107 13.95 -4.43 0.78
CA TYR A 107 12.70 -3.71 0.53
C TYR A 107 12.85 -2.19 0.66
N GLU A 108 13.56 -1.73 1.69
CA GLU A 108 13.77 -0.29 1.90
C GLU A 108 14.66 0.31 0.80
N ALA A 109 15.67 -0.42 0.33
CA ALA A 109 16.48 -0.01 -0.81
C ALA A 109 15.63 0.11 -2.09
N GLU A 110 14.88 -0.94 -2.46
CA GLU A 110 14.00 -0.92 -3.64
C GLU A 110 12.94 0.18 -3.57
N LYS A 111 12.34 0.39 -2.39
CA LYS A 111 11.36 1.46 -2.16
C LYS A 111 11.96 2.84 -2.38
N ASN A 112 13.20 3.05 -1.95
CA ASN A 112 13.89 4.34 -2.14
C ASN A 112 14.20 4.59 -3.61
N GLU A 113 14.64 3.58 -4.35
CA GLU A 113 14.80 3.68 -5.81
C GLU A 113 13.49 4.01 -6.51
N PHE A 114 12.40 3.35 -6.14
CA PHE A 114 11.06 3.63 -6.66
C PHE A 114 10.63 5.09 -6.41
N LYS A 115 10.86 5.62 -5.20
CA LYS A 115 10.55 7.01 -4.88
C LYS A 115 11.35 8.00 -5.73
N GLU A 116 12.63 7.74 -5.95
CA GLU A 116 13.46 8.60 -6.81
C GLU A 116 13.01 8.55 -8.27
N LYS A 117 12.64 7.37 -8.79
CA LYS A 117 12.01 7.23 -10.12
C LYS A 117 10.72 8.05 -10.23
N GLU A 118 9.83 7.93 -9.26
CA GLU A 118 8.57 8.70 -9.19
C GLU A 118 8.80 10.21 -9.14
N LYS A 119 9.79 10.65 -8.35
CA LYS A 119 10.16 12.05 -8.23
C LYS A 119 10.74 12.60 -9.54
N ALA A 120 11.60 11.84 -10.20
CA ALA A 120 12.16 12.18 -11.51
C ALA A 120 11.05 12.27 -12.57
N ALA A 121 10.13 11.30 -12.61
CA ALA A 121 8.98 11.29 -13.52
C ALA A 121 8.08 12.52 -13.30
N ARG A 122 7.76 12.86 -12.04
CA ARG A 122 6.97 14.05 -11.69
C ARG A 122 7.67 15.36 -12.06
N ALA A 123 9.00 15.42 -11.92
CA ALA A 123 9.78 16.59 -12.32
C ALA A 123 9.76 16.78 -13.84
N ALA A 124 9.87 15.68 -14.60
CA ALA A 124 9.79 15.69 -16.05
C ALA A 124 8.39 16.04 -16.59
N SER A 125 7.33 15.65 -15.87
CA SER A 125 5.95 15.91 -16.29
C SER A 125 5.39 17.27 -15.86
N ARG A 126 6.16 18.10 -15.14
CA ARG A 126 5.66 19.39 -14.62
C ARG A 126 5.71 20.44 -15.74
N PRO A 127 4.57 20.98 -16.20
CA PRO A 127 4.59 22.05 -17.21
C PRO A 127 5.31 23.28 -16.66
N ALA A 128 6.08 23.97 -17.51
CA ALA A 128 6.73 25.21 -17.16
C ALA A 128 5.69 26.21 -16.65
N ARG A 129 5.87 26.72 -15.44
CA ARG A 129 4.95 27.70 -14.84
C ARG A 129 5.15 29.02 -15.60
N GLU A 130 4.17 29.45 -16.38
CA GLU A 130 4.20 30.77 -17.02
C GLU A 130 4.37 31.86 -15.94
N PRO A 131 5.25 32.85 -16.16
CA PRO A 131 5.43 33.94 -15.21
C PRO A 131 4.12 34.74 -15.12
N LYS A 132 3.63 34.93 -13.88
CA LYS A 132 2.50 35.83 -13.61
C LYS A 132 2.90 37.25 -14.04
N ILE A 133 2.30 37.74 -15.11
CA ILE A 133 2.35 39.15 -15.48
C ILE A 133 1.66 39.92 -14.36
N ALA A 134 2.42 40.69 -13.58
CA ALA A 134 1.87 41.57 -12.56
C ALA A 134 1.04 42.63 -13.26
N GLY A 135 -0.28 42.59 -13.04
CA GLY A 135 -1.21 43.55 -13.61
C GLY A 135 -0.91 44.95 -13.11
N GLU A 136 -0.68 45.85 -14.06
CA GLU A 136 -0.83 47.29 -13.94
C GLU A 136 -2.23 47.59 -13.37
N GLN A 137 -2.30 48.31 -12.25
CA GLN A 137 -3.55 48.85 -11.72
C GLN A 137 -3.61 50.37 -11.99
N PRO A 138 -4.79 50.91 -12.32
CA PRO A 138 -4.98 52.28 -12.80
C PRO A 138 -4.75 53.37 -11.75
#